data_AF-A0AAD5JT71-F1
#
_entry.id   AF-A0AAD5JT71-F1
#
_cell.length_a   1.000
_cell.length_b   1.000
_cell.length_c   1.000
_cell.angle_alpha   90.00
_cell.angle_beta   90.00
_cell.angle_gamma   90.00
#
_symmetry.space_group_name_H-M   'P 1'
#
loop_
_entity.id
_entity.type
_entity.pdbx_description
1 polymer ?
#
loop_
_entity_poly.entity_id
_entity_poly.type
_entity_poly.pdbx_seq_one_letter_code
_entity_poly.pdbx_strand_id
1 'polypeptide(L)'
;MVSAIVVMVTSHQSATVLNLTFTAKYTNDPVFKYFVVAEAIAGGYSLLVLIFFSKQSKLWRLIIILDVVITAVLVSSISAALAIAYVGKKGNSHAGWLPICSQVPKFCDQVTGSLVSGFAAAIIYLLLLLSSLQAVLTPDIAHSP
;
A
#
# COMPACT_ATOMS: atom_id res chain seq x y z
N MET A 1 -2.42 -1.53 -6.13
CA MET A 1 -2.37 -0.13 -6.59
C MET A 1 -3.75 0.39 -6.96
N VAL A 2 -4.19 0.47 -8.23
CA VAL A 2 -5.47 1.16 -8.57
C VAL A 2 -6.69 0.56 -7.85
N SER A 3 -6.86 -0.76 -7.88
CA SER A 3 -7.98 -1.42 -7.20
C SER A 3 -7.95 -1.19 -5.69
N ALA A 4 -6.77 -1.25 -5.06
CA ALA A 4 -6.61 -0.98 -3.64
C ALA A 4 -7.02 0.47 -3.30
N ILE A 5 -6.55 1.44 -4.07
CA ILE A 5 -6.90 2.87 -3.91
C ILE A 5 -8.41 3.07 -4.07
N VAL A 6 -9.01 2.56 -5.14
CA VAL A 6 -10.45 2.74 -5.40
C VAL A 6 -11.28 2.16 -4.27
N VAL A 7 -10.98 0.93 -3.84
CA VAL A 7 -11.71 0.30 -2.73
C VAL A 7 -11.51 1.06 -1.41
N MET A 8 -10.30 1.57 -1.14
CA MET A 8 -10.03 2.35 0.08
C MET A 8 -10.72 3.71 0.07
N VAL A 9 -10.69 4.43 -1.05
CA VAL A 9 -11.28 5.78 -1.18
C VAL A 9 -12.81 5.71 -1.18
N THR A 10 -13.38 4.68 -1.79
CA THR A 10 -14.84 4.46 -1.80
C THR A 10 -15.36 3.85 -0.50
N SER A 11 -14.47 3.46 0.43
CA SER A 11 -14.87 2.95 1.74
C SER A 11 -15.45 4.07 2.61
N HIS A 12 -16.78 4.10 2.69
CA HIS A 12 -17.53 5.00 3.54
C HIS A 12 -18.66 4.23 4.20
N GLN A 13 -18.65 4.17 5.53
CA GLN A 13 -19.81 3.69 6.27
C GLN A 13 -20.01 4.56 7.51
N SER A 14 -21.23 5.06 7.69
CA SER A 14 -21.66 5.68 8.94
C SER A 14 -22.53 4.68 9.69
N ALA A 15 -22.19 4.41 10.96
CA ALA A 15 -23.00 3.60 11.86
C ALA A 15 -23.43 4.45 13.06
N THR A 16 -24.70 4.36 13.44
CA THR A 16 -25.24 5.05 14.61
C THR A 16 -25.27 4.06 15.76
N VAL A 17 -24.51 4.32 16.82
CA VAL A 17 -24.41 3.44 18.00
C VAL A 17 -24.67 4.29 19.23
N LEU A 18 -25.69 3.95 20.03
CA LEU A 18 -26.07 4.65 21.27
C LEU A 18 -26.23 6.18 21.11
N ASN A 19 -27.07 6.65 20.18
CA ASN A 19 -27.29 8.08 19.88
C ASN A 19 -26.05 8.89 19.45
N LEU A 20 -24.93 8.22 19.15
CA LEU A 20 -23.72 8.82 18.60
C LEU A 20 -23.50 8.29 17.17
N THR A 21 -23.43 9.19 16.20
CA THR A 21 -23.11 8.86 14.81
C THR A 21 -21.59 8.68 14.64
N PHE A 22 -21.14 7.44 14.49
CA PHE A 22 -19.78 7.11 14.12
C PHE A 22 -19.65 7.06 12.60
N THR A 23 -19.18 8.17 12.02
CA THR A 23 -18.81 8.23 10.60
C THR A 23 -17.39 7.71 10.44
N ALA A 24 -17.25 6.46 10.03
CA ALA A 24 -15.96 5.88 9.65
C ALA A 24 -15.70 6.24 8.18
N LYS A 25 -14.73 7.14 7.97
CA LYS A 25 -14.19 7.51 6.66
C LYS A 25 -12.71 7.18 6.63
N TYR A 26 -12.20 6.78 5.47
CA TYR A 26 -10.76 6.62 5.25
C TYR A 26 -9.98 7.91 5.57
N THR A 27 -10.61 9.09 5.45
CA THR A 27 -10.00 10.38 5.79
C THR A 27 -9.85 10.66 7.29
N ASN A 28 -10.49 9.86 8.14
CA ASN A 28 -10.45 10.10 9.58
C ASN A 28 -9.24 9.42 10.22
N ASP A 29 -8.65 8.43 9.55
CA ASP A 29 -7.45 7.75 10.02
C ASP A 29 -6.23 8.18 9.20
N PRO A 30 -5.20 8.79 9.82
CA PRO A 30 -4.00 9.21 9.10
C PRO A 30 -3.27 8.03 8.46
N VAL A 31 -3.41 6.82 9.00
CA VAL A 31 -2.73 5.63 8.49
C VAL A 31 -3.32 5.18 7.16
N PHE A 32 -4.64 5.22 7.03
CA PHE A 32 -5.30 4.89 5.76
C PHE A 32 -5.03 5.92 4.67
N LYS A 33 -4.91 7.21 5.02
CA LYS A 33 -4.43 8.23 4.08
C LYS A 33 -3.01 7.93 3.60
N TYR A 34 -2.11 7.58 4.53
CA TYR A 34 -0.74 7.25 4.18
C TYR A 34 -0.67 6.07 3.21
N PHE A 35 -1.44 5.00 3.45
CA PHE A 35 -1.56 3.87 2.53
C PHE A 35 -2.01 4.28 1.11
N VAL A 36 -3.07 5.08 1.00
CA VAL A 36 -3.57 5.55 -0.31
C VAL A 36 -2.54 6.42 -1.03
N VAL A 37 -1.88 7.32 -0.31
CA VAL A 37 -0.85 8.20 -0.88
C VAL A 37 0.37 7.39 -1.34
N ALA A 38 0.81 6.42 -0.55
CA ALA A 38 1.92 5.53 -0.90
C ALA A 38 1.62 4.71 -2.17
N GLU A 39 0.44 4.08 -2.25
CA GLU A 39 -0.01 3.34 -3.44
C GLU A 39 -0.13 4.26 -4.67
N ALA A 40 -0.57 5.51 -4.49
CA ALA A 40 -0.69 6.48 -5.58
C ALA A 40 0.68 6.94 -6.10
N ILE A 41 1.64 7.21 -5.20
CA ILE A 41 3.02 7.56 -5.57
C ILE A 41 3.65 6.40 -6.34
N ALA A 42 3.51 5.17 -5.84
CA ALA A 42 4.06 3.99 -6.51
C ALA A 42 3.45 3.78 -7.90
N GLY A 43 2.12 3.92 -8.04
CA GLY A 43 1.45 3.83 -9.33
C GLY A 43 1.86 4.93 -10.31
N GLY A 44 1.96 6.18 -9.83
CA GLY A 44 2.41 7.31 -10.63
C GLY A 44 3.86 7.17 -11.09
N TYR A 45 4.76 6.73 -10.20
CA TYR A 45 6.15 6.44 -10.54
C TYR A 45 6.25 5.32 -11.58
N SER A 46 5.51 4.22 -11.40
CA SER A 46 5.51 3.10 -12.35
C SER A 46 5.12 3.54 -13.76
N LEU A 47 4.08 4.37 -13.88
CA LEU A 47 3.64 4.95 -15.15
C LEU A 47 4.72 5.86 -15.75
N LEU A 48 5.37 6.69 -14.92
CA LEU A 48 6.43 7.59 -15.36
C LEU A 48 7.63 6.81 -15.90
N VAL A 49 8.05 5.74 -15.22
CA VAL A 49 9.12 4.85 -15.68
C VAL A 49 8.74 4.20 -17.01
N LEU A 50 7.51 3.68 -17.14
CA LEU A 50 7.01 3.05 -18.37
C LEU A 50 7.02 4.01 -19.57
N ILE A 51 6.61 5.26 -19.38
CA ILE A 51 6.48 6.26 -20.45
C ILE A 51 7.85 6.85 -20.84
N PHE A 52 8.66 7.23 -19.87
CA PHE A 52 9.87 8.04 -20.12
C PHE A 52 11.15 7.21 -20.29
N PHE A 53 11.24 6.03 -19.68
CA PHE A 53 12.51 5.29 -19.57
C PHE A 53 12.68 4.13 -20.55
N SER A 54 11.79 4.01 -21.54
CA SER A 54 11.91 3.03 -22.63
C SER A 54 13.20 3.18 -23.49
N LYS A 55 13.95 4.29 -23.38
CA LYS A 55 15.07 4.60 -24.31
C LYS A 55 16.42 5.07 -23.72
N GLN A 56 16.65 5.09 -22.40
CA GLN A 56 17.88 5.73 -21.85
C GLN A 56 18.66 4.83 -20.88
N SER A 57 19.85 4.40 -21.30
CA SER A 57 20.74 3.48 -20.57
C SER A 57 21.50 4.09 -19.39
N LYS A 58 21.60 5.42 -19.28
CA LYS A 58 22.44 6.08 -18.26
C LYS A 58 21.77 6.32 -16.91
N LEU A 59 20.44 6.21 -16.81
CA LEU A 59 19.68 6.55 -15.59
C LEU A 59 19.20 5.32 -14.80
N TRP A 60 19.54 4.11 -15.24
CA TRP A 60 19.06 2.85 -14.66
C TRP A 60 19.41 2.67 -13.18
N ARG A 61 20.58 3.14 -12.73
CA ARG A 61 20.96 3.09 -11.31
C ARG A 61 20.03 3.93 -10.42
N LEU A 62 19.60 5.10 -10.90
CA LEU A 62 18.67 5.96 -10.16
C LEU A 62 17.29 5.32 -10.07
N ILE A 63 16.82 4.69 -11.16
CA ILE A 63 15.56 3.95 -11.20
C ILE A 63 15.57 2.84 -10.15
N ILE A 64 16.61 1.98 -10.12
CA ILE A 64 16.71 0.91 -9.10
C ILE A 64 16.67 1.47 -7.67
N ILE A 65 17.39 2.56 -7.38
CA ILE A 65 17.39 3.17 -6.05
C ILE A 65 15.98 3.67 -5.69
N LEU A 66 15.33 4.38 -6.61
CA LEU A 66 13.95 4.85 -6.43
C LEU A 66 12.96 3.70 -6.25
N ASP A 67 13.10 2.60 -7.00
CA ASP A 67 12.27 1.41 -6.86
C ASP A 67 12.41 0.74 -5.49
N VAL A 68 13.63 0.66 -4.95
CA VAL A 68 13.87 0.16 -3.59
C VAL A 68 13.18 1.06 -2.56
N VAL A 69 13.31 2.38 -2.69
CA VAL A 69 12.67 3.34 -1.80
C VAL A 69 11.15 3.22 -1.86
N ILE A 70 10.56 3.14 -3.05
CA ILE A 70 9.11 2.99 -3.23
C ILE A 70 8.63 1.68 -2.63
N THR A 71 9.36 0.58 -2.83
CA THR A 71 9.03 -0.72 -2.23
C THR A 71 9.02 -0.63 -0.70
N ALA A 72 10.02 0.02 -0.10
CA ALA A 72 10.06 0.23 1.35
C ALA A 72 8.88 1.08 1.86
N VAL A 73 8.53 2.14 1.13
CA VAL A 73 7.37 2.98 1.45
C VAL A 73 6.07 2.17 1.38
N LEU A 74 5.87 1.38 0.33
CA LEU A 74 4.70 0.51 0.18
C LEU A 74 4.56 -0.46 1.35
N VAL A 75 5.62 -1.21 1.66
CA VAL A 75 5.61 -2.19 2.78
C VAL A 75 5.32 -1.49 4.10
N SER A 76 5.97 -0.35 4.37
CA SER A 76 5.74 0.41 5.61
C SER A 76 4.27 0.85 5.76
N SER A 77 3.66 1.31 4.65
CA SER A 77 2.28 1.78 4.65
C SER A 77 1.27 0.65 4.84
N ILE A 78 1.49 -0.50 4.20
CA ILE A 78 0.66 -1.69 4.33
C ILE A 78 0.75 -2.23 5.75
N SER A 79 1.95 -2.33 6.33
CA SER A 79 2.15 -2.79 7.72
C SER A 79 1.44 -1.88 8.73
N ALA A 80 1.55 -0.56 8.57
CA ALA A 80 0.86 0.39 9.44
C ALA A 80 -0.67 0.23 9.34
N ALA A 81 -1.19 0.16 8.11
CA ALA A 81 -2.63 0.02 7.90
C ALA A 81 -3.17 -1.35 8.36
N LEU A 82 -2.39 -2.42 8.22
CA LEU A 82 -2.69 -3.74 8.81
C LEU A 82 -2.76 -3.67 10.34
N ALA A 83 -1.85 -2.96 11.00
CA ALA A 83 -1.85 -2.82 12.44
C ALA A 83 -3.13 -2.12 12.93
N ILE A 84 -3.51 -1.01 12.29
CA ILE A 84 -4.76 -0.30 12.60
C ILE A 84 -5.99 -1.15 12.27
N ALA A 85 -6.01 -1.84 11.13
CA ALA A 85 -7.10 -2.74 10.78
C ALA A 85 -7.25 -3.90 11.80
N TYR A 86 -6.13 -4.43 12.30
CA TYR A 86 -6.13 -5.46 13.34
C TYR A 86 -6.72 -4.95 14.65
N VAL A 87 -6.29 -3.77 15.10
CA VAL A 87 -6.82 -3.12 16.31
C VAL A 87 -8.30 -2.78 16.12
N GLY A 88 -8.72 -2.32 14.95
CA GLY A 88 -10.12 -2.03 14.63
C GLY A 88 -11.01 -3.28 14.66
N LYS A 89 -10.47 -4.45 14.27
CA LYS A 89 -11.21 -5.72 14.25
C LYS A 89 -11.30 -6.38 15.62
N LYS A 90 -10.19 -6.44 16.36
CA LYS A 90 -10.09 -7.19 17.63
C LYS A 90 -10.27 -6.31 18.86
N GLY A 91 -10.03 -5.00 18.75
CA GLY A 91 -9.90 -4.10 19.89
C GLY A 91 -8.61 -4.34 20.67
N ASN A 92 -8.31 -3.43 21.60
CA ASN A 92 -7.28 -3.61 22.61
C ASN A 92 -7.75 -2.98 23.93
N SER A 93 -8.25 -3.82 24.84
CA SER A 93 -8.76 -3.38 26.14
C SER A 93 -7.69 -2.69 27.01
N HIS A 94 -6.41 -3.06 26.86
CA HIS A 94 -5.32 -2.46 27.63
C HIS A 94 -5.04 -1.01 27.21
N ALA A 95 -5.30 -0.67 25.94
CA ALA A 95 -5.19 0.69 25.41
C ALA A 95 -6.55 1.43 25.35
N GLY A 96 -7.64 0.82 25.81
CA GLY A 96 -8.99 1.37 25.72
C GLY A 96 -9.62 1.36 24.32
N TRP A 97 -9.06 0.62 23.37
CA TRP A 97 -9.60 0.52 22.01
C TRP A 97 -10.71 -0.52 21.93
N LEU A 98 -11.94 -0.08 21.65
CA LEU A 98 -13.07 -0.98 21.39
C LEU A 98 -13.03 -1.49 19.93
N PRO A 99 -13.50 -2.72 19.65
CA PRO A 99 -13.63 -3.21 18.28
C PRO A 99 -14.71 -2.43 17.51
N ILE A 100 -14.29 -1.73 16.47
CA ILE A 100 -15.15 -0.88 15.64
C ILE A 100 -15.79 -1.68 14.50
N CYS A 101 -15.10 -2.73 14.02
CA CYS A 101 -15.58 -3.54 12.89
C CYS A 101 -16.90 -4.29 13.15
N SER A 102 -17.30 -4.49 14.42
CA SER A 102 -18.61 -5.06 14.73
C SER A 102 -19.76 -4.12 14.36
N GLN A 103 -19.51 -2.81 14.34
CA GLN A 103 -20.52 -1.78 14.08
C GLN A 103 -20.54 -1.34 12.60
N VAL A 104 -19.37 -1.39 11.94
CA VAL A 104 -19.19 -1.04 10.52
C VAL A 104 -18.59 -2.20 9.70
N PRO A 105 -19.29 -3.34 9.58
CA PRO A 105 -18.73 -4.53 8.94
C PRO A 105 -18.39 -4.32 7.45
N LYS A 106 -19.22 -3.58 6.69
CA LYS A 106 -18.98 -3.33 5.27
C LYS A 106 -17.72 -2.49 5.03
N PHE A 107 -17.49 -1.48 5.86
CA PHE A 107 -16.27 -0.69 5.83
C PHE A 107 -15.05 -1.57 6.12
N CYS A 108 -15.08 -2.37 7.19
CA CYS A 108 -13.95 -3.24 7.52
C CYS A 108 -13.67 -4.31 6.46
N ASP A 109 -14.69 -4.85 5.80
CA ASP A 109 -14.51 -5.77 4.68
C ASP A 109 -13.86 -5.08 3.47
N GLN A 110 -14.30 -3.86 3.15
CA GLN A 110 -13.69 -3.05 2.08
C GLN A 110 -12.23 -2.70 2.39
N VAL A 111 -11.92 -2.26 3.63
CA VAL A 111 -10.55 -1.97 4.06
C VAL A 111 -9.68 -3.22 3.98
N THR A 112 -10.19 -4.36 4.45
CA THR A 112 -9.47 -5.64 4.37
C THR A 112 -9.21 -6.05 2.92
N GLY A 113 -10.22 -5.95 2.06
CA GLY A 113 -10.08 -6.23 0.63
C GLY A 113 -9.07 -5.31 -0.06
N SER A 114 -9.07 -4.01 0.30
CA SER A 114 -8.08 -3.05 -0.19
C SER A 114 -6.66 -3.41 0.25
N LEU A 115 -6.46 -3.76 1.52
CA LEU A 115 -5.15 -4.16 2.06
C LEU A 115 -4.62 -5.43 1.40
N VAL A 116 -5.47 -6.44 1.20
CA VAL A 116 -5.08 -7.67 0.51
C VAL A 116 -4.67 -7.36 -0.94
N SER A 117 -5.43 -6.50 -1.63
CA SER A 117 -5.08 -6.07 -2.99
C SER A 117 -3.77 -5.27 -3.04
N GLY A 118 -3.54 -4.37 -2.08
CA GLY A 118 -2.31 -3.60 -1.95
C GLY A 118 -1.10 -4.49 -1.67
N PHE A 119 -1.25 -5.46 -0.76
CA PHE A 119 -0.20 -6.42 -0.44
C PHE A 119 0.18 -7.29 -1.63
N ALA A 120 -0.81 -7.81 -2.37
CA ALA A 120 -0.56 -8.56 -3.61
C ALA A 120 0.18 -7.69 -4.64
N ALA A 121 -0.21 -6.43 -4.81
CA ALA A 121 0.46 -5.50 -5.70
C ALA A 121 1.91 -5.21 -5.27
N ALA A 122 2.17 -5.06 -3.97
CA ALA A 122 3.51 -4.85 -3.44
C ALA A 122 4.44 -6.06 -3.67
N ILE A 123 3.92 -7.29 -3.55
CA ILE A 123 4.67 -8.51 -3.89
C ILE A 123 5.04 -8.51 -5.37
N ILE A 124 4.08 -8.23 -6.26
CA ILE A 124 4.33 -8.17 -7.71
C ILE A 124 5.40 -7.11 -8.01
N TYR A 125 5.30 -5.94 -7.38
CA TYR A 125 6.28 -4.86 -7.53
C TYR A 125 7.68 -5.30 -7.08
N LEU A 126 7.80 -5.97 -5.94
CA LEU A 126 9.06 -6.50 -5.44
C LEU A 126 9.67 -7.54 -6.41
N LEU A 127 8.85 -8.44 -6.97
CA LEU A 127 9.32 -9.42 -7.96
C LEU A 127 9.81 -8.74 -9.25
N LEU A 128 9.14 -7.67 -9.69
CA LEU A 128 9.59 -6.87 -10.83
C LEU A 128 10.93 -6.17 -10.54
N LEU A 129 11.10 -5.63 -9.34
CA LEU A 129 12.37 -5.05 -8.91
C LEU A 129 13.50 -6.09 -8.88
N LEU A 130 13.25 -7.27 -8.33
CA LEU A 130 14.24 -8.35 -8.27
C LEU A 130 14.64 -8.84 -9.66
N SER A 131 13.68 -9.05 -10.56
CA SER A 131 13.96 -9.45 -11.94
C SER A 131 14.73 -8.36 -12.71
N SER A 132 14.40 -7.08 -12.50
CA SER A 132 15.13 -5.94 -13.06
C SER A 132 16.58 -5.89 -12.56
N LEU A 133 16.79 -6.10 -11.25
CA LEU A 133 18.12 -6.14 -10.65
C LEU A 133 18.95 -7.31 -11.20
N GLN A 134 18.36 -8.49 -11.30
CA GLN A 134 19.01 -9.67 -11.89
C GLN A 134 19.42 -9.44 -13.33
N ALA A 135 18.54 -8.87 -14.15
CA ALA A 135 18.83 -8.58 -15.56
C ALA A 135 20.03 -7.64 -15.75
N VAL A 136 20.23 -6.70 -14.82
CA VAL A 136 21.37 -5.77 -14.84
C VAL A 136 22.64 -6.35 -14.24
N LEU A 137 22.54 -7.20 -13.21
CA LEU A 137 23.70 -7.77 -12.55
C LEU A 137 24.29 -8.98 -13.32
N THR A 138 23.46 -9.73 -14.05
CA THR A 138 23.91 -10.90 -14.84
C THR A 138 24.99 -10.58 -15.90
N PRO A 139 24.94 -9.48 -16.67
CA PRO A 139 26.02 -9.13 -17.60
C PRO A 139 27.34 -8.75 -16.90
N ASP A 140 27.31 -8.20 -15.67
CA ASP A 140 28.51 -7.87 -14.90
C ASP A 140 29.22 -9.13 -14.37
N ILE A 141 28.47 -10.17 -13.98
CA ILE A 141 29.06 -11.44 -13.49
C ILE A 141 29.73 -12.24 -14.62
N ALA A 142 29.22 -12.16 -15.85
CA ALA A 142 29.81 -12.84 -17.01
C ALA A 142 31.15 -12.22 -17.47
N HIS A 143 31.55 -11.06 -16.93
CA HIS A 143 32.80 -10.38 -17.28
C HIS A 143 33.79 -10.25 -16.11
N SER A 144 33.51 -10.88 -14.95
CA SER A 144 34.51 -10.94 -13.86
C SER A 144 35.56 -12.01 -14.20
N PRO A 145 36.86 -11.65 -14.29
CA PRO A 145 37.95 -12.58 -14.59
C PRO A 145 38.20 -13.59 -13.46
#